data_AF-A0A1F5IRT9-F1
#
_entry.id   AF-A0A1F5IRT9-F1
#
_cell.length_a   1.000
_cell.length_b   1.000
_cell.length_c   1.000
_cell.angle_alpha   90.00
_cell.angle_beta   90.00
_cell.angle_gamma   90.00
#
_symmetry.space_group_name_H-M   'P 1'
#
loop_
_entity.id
_entity.type
_entity.pdbx_description
1 polymer ?
#
loop_
_entity_poly.entity_id
_entity_poly.type
_entity_poly.pdbx_seq_one_letter_code
_entity_poly.pdbx_strand_id
1 'polypeptide(L)'
;MTLTQTAILFKRSVLASVIILTVGILSFIIYQTWRAYYLAHLPPVEEKPDTKFGLLPPPKFPDAGVSTSNFSYSIDTVTGGLPETGIDSGFEKIIKVYFVTQTFATLLSSDKSTDLAQKFGLTLPPNIISETKYQFSDSNRVLFVDLDNGNFIYNKEASASATVNPDDDLKIVSDFQQALSSLGVLNEDLRVGRNKVVRTQAITVSLWPADIDKKRIFTADYNKSLVNATVLGRADNLENYLNLNFTYYPVDTSTFATYPTKTVDAAFDDLKNGKGVIIVEPEKPQVSITAVSLGYFLPEIYSPYLQPIYVFEGPDFVAYVAAIAEQFQSEAN
;
A
#
# COMPACT_ATOMS: atom_id res chain seq x y z
N MET A 1 34.71 -42.55 67.43
CA MET A 1 35.13 -42.89 66.06
C MET A 1 36.64 -43.04 66.04
N THR A 2 37.16 -44.12 65.46
CA THR A 2 38.61 -44.32 65.27
C THR A 2 39.04 -43.71 63.94
N LEU A 3 40.28 -43.20 63.86
CA LEU A 3 40.84 -42.56 62.65
C LEU A 3 40.66 -43.40 61.37
N THR A 4 40.67 -44.73 61.49
CA THR A 4 40.48 -45.68 60.39
C THR A 4 39.05 -45.73 59.86
N GLN A 5 38.03 -45.63 60.73
CA GLN A 5 36.62 -45.62 60.30
C GLN A 5 36.28 -44.32 59.56
N THR A 6 36.83 -43.19 60.01
CA THR A 6 36.66 -41.89 59.34
C THR A 6 37.28 -41.89 57.94
N ALA A 7 38.44 -42.53 57.76
CA ALA A 7 39.10 -42.65 56.45
C ALA A 7 38.29 -43.49 55.44
N ILE A 8 37.66 -44.58 55.87
CA ILE A 8 36.83 -45.44 55.00
C ILE A 8 35.53 -44.72 54.60
N LEU A 9 34.90 -44.02 55.54
CA LEU A 9 33.73 -43.18 55.28
C LEU A 9 34.06 -42.05 54.30
N PHE A 10 35.18 -41.35 54.52
CA PHE A 10 35.62 -40.26 53.65
C PHE A 10 35.87 -40.73 52.20
N LYS A 11 36.56 -41.87 52.03
CA LYS A 11 36.82 -42.44 50.70
C LYS A 11 35.53 -42.82 49.96
N ARG A 12 34.52 -43.34 50.67
CA ARG A 12 33.18 -43.60 50.10
C ARG A 12 32.43 -42.30 49.76
N SER A 13 32.50 -41.28 50.60
CA SER A 13 31.88 -39.98 50.35
C SER A 13 32.48 -39.26 49.15
N VAL A 14 33.81 -39.29 48.99
CA VAL A 14 34.49 -38.70 47.83
C VAL A 14 34.07 -39.43 46.55
N LEU A 15 34.04 -40.77 46.55
CA LEU A 15 33.59 -41.55 45.40
C LEU A 15 32.14 -41.24 45.02
N ALA A 16 31.25 -41.16 46.02
CA ALA A 16 29.84 -40.81 45.82
C ALA A 16 29.68 -39.38 45.27
N SER A 17 30.45 -38.42 45.78
CA SER A 17 30.43 -37.03 45.30
C SER A 17 30.88 -36.91 43.85
N VAL A 18 31.95 -37.62 43.46
CA VAL A 18 32.41 -37.66 42.06
C VAL A 18 31.31 -38.23 41.16
N ILE A 19 30.68 -39.35 41.55
CA ILE A 19 29.60 -39.95 40.75
C ILE A 19 28.43 -38.99 40.56
N ILE A 20 27.97 -38.33 41.64
CA ILE A 20 26.88 -37.34 41.58
C ILE A 20 27.24 -36.18 40.66
N LEU A 21 28.48 -35.70 40.72
CA LEU A 21 28.95 -34.56 39.92
C LEU A 21 29.01 -34.94 38.43
N THR A 22 29.51 -36.14 38.10
CA THR A 22 29.53 -36.65 36.72
C THR A 22 28.11 -36.83 36.17
N VAL A 23 27.20 -37.42 36.96
CA VAL A 23 25.79 -37.59 36.57
C VAL A 23 25.10 -36.23 36.41
N GLY A 24 25.39 -35.26 37.28
CA GLY A 24 24.86 -33.91 37.20
C GLY A 24 25.30 -33.19 35.91
N ILE A 25 26.58 -33.27 35.56
CA ILE A 25 27.12 -32.69 34.32
C ILE A 25 26.49 -33.37 33.09
N LEU A 26 26.44 -34.70 33.06
CA LEU A 26 25.80 -35.46 31.99
C LEU A 26 24.33 -35.07 31.83
N SER A 27 23.59 -34.97 32.93
CA SER A 27 22.18 -34.59 32.93
C SER A 27 21.98 -33.16 32.41
N PHE A 28 22.87 -32.23 32.77
CA PHE A 28 22.82 -30.85 32.28
C PHE A 28 23.08 -30.76 30.77
N ILE A 29 24.05 -31.51 30.25
CA ILE A 29 24.36 -31.57 28.81
C ILE A 29 23.19 -32.19 28.03
N ILE A 30 22.62 -33.29 28.55
CA ILE A 30 21.43 -33.93 27.96
C ILE A 30 20.27 -32.94 27.93
N TYR A 31 20.01 -32.23 29.03
CA TYR A 31 18.92 -31.25 29.11
C TYR A 31 19.12 -30.09 28.13
N GLN A 32 20.34 -29.54 28.02
CA GLN A 32 20.65 -28.47 27.05
C GLN A 32 20.44 -28.94 25.61
N THR A 33 20.96 -30.11 25.26
CA THR A 33 20.84 -30.68 23.90
C THR A 33 19.38 -30.99 23.58
N TRP A 34 18.64 -31.58 24.52
CA TRP A 34 17.22 -31.84 24.38
C TRP A 34 16.41 -30.55 24.23
N ARG A 35 16.70 -29.51 25.02
CA ARG A 35 16.03 -28.21 24.93
C ARG A 35 16.30 -27.53 23.58
N ALA A 36 17.54 -27.56 23.11
CA ALA A 36 17.89 -27.01 21.80
C ALA A 36 17.21 -27.77 20.66
N TYR A 37 17.23 -29.12 20.71
CA TYR A 37 16.53 -29.97 19.76
C TYR A 37 15.01 -29.72 19.78
N TYR A 38 14.41 -29.65 20.97
CA TYR A 38 12.99 -29.40 21.16
C TYR A 38 12.60 -28.04 20.59
N LEU A 39 13.32 -26.97 20.92
CA LEU A 39 13.07 -25.63 20.39
C LEU A 39 13.23 -25.55 18.87
N ALA A 40 14.19 -26.29 18.29
CA ALA A 40 14.41 -26.33 16.84
C ALA A 40 13.34 -27.15 16.08
N HIS A 41 12.68 -28.11 16.75
CA HIS A 41 11.63 -28.95 16.17
C HIS A 41 10.22 -28.57 16.64
N LEU A 42 10.08 -27.45 17.35
CA LEU A 42 8.76 -26.88 17.60
C LEU A 42 8.13 -26.58 16.24
N PRO A 43 6.89 -27.06 15.98
CA PRO A 43 6.18 -26.64 14.79
C PRO A 43 6.12 -25.10 14.82
N PRO A 44 6.40 -24.42 13.69
CA PRO A 44 6.25 -22.97 13.63
C PRO A 44 4.84 -22.62 14.08
N VAL A 45 4.71 -21.66 14.99
CA VAL A 45 3.40 -21.21 15.47
C VAL A 45 2.67 -20.63 14.26
N GLU A 46 1.69 -21.35 13.72
CA GLU A 46 0.82 -20.81 12.69
C GLU A 46 -0.01 -19.69 13.32
N GLU A 47 0.30 -18.44 12.94
CA GLU A 47 -0.48 -17.29 13.36
C GLU A 47 -1.93 -17.50 12.90
N LYS A 48 -2.91 -17.30 13.79
CA LYS A 48 -4.32 -17.35 13.42
C LYS A 48 -4.77 -15.94 13.02
N PRO A 49 -5.59 -15.79 11.96
CA PRO A 49 -6.11 -14.49 11.60
C PRO A 49 -7.09 -13.99 12.67
N ASP A 50 -6.87 -12.76 13.11
CA ASP A 50 -7.68 -12.05 14.11
C ASP A 50 -9.05 -11.60 13.58
N THR A 51 -9.11 -11.15 12.31
CA THR A 51 -10.36 -10.74 11.64
C THR A 51 -11.23 -9.72 12.42
N LYS A 52 -10.61 -8.81 13.19
CA LYS A 52 -11.30 -7.80 14.04
C LYS A 52 -12.35 -6.96 13.33
N PHE A 53 -12.17 -6.66 12.04
CA PHE A 53 -13.11 -5.81 11.30
C PHE A 53 -14.32 -6.59 10.75
N GLY A 54 -14.41 -7.91 11.01
CA GLY A 54 -15.49 -8.74 10.50
C GLY A 54 -15.39 -8.95 8.99
N LEU A 55 -16.55 -9.00 8.31
CA LEU A 55 -16.61 -9.09 6.85
C LEU A 55 -16.23 -7.74 6.23
N LEU A 56 -15.34 -7.78 5.24
CA LEU A 56 -14.85 -6.58 4.56
C LEU A 56 -15.66 -6.32 3.29
N PRO A 57 -16.03 -5.05 3.00
CA PRO A 57 -16.57 -4.73 1.68
C PRO A 57 -15.54 -5.05 0.60
N PRO A 58 -15.92 -5.52 -0.59
CA PRO A 58 -14.96 -5.78 -1.66
C PRO A 58 -14.22 -4.49 -2.07
N PRO A 59 -12.96 -4.59 -2.56
CA PRO A 59 -12.24 -3.44 -3.08
C PRO A 59 -13.02 -2.77 -4.22
N LYS A 60 -13.18 -1.43 -4.16
CA LYS A 60 -13.88 -0.65 -5.18
C LYS A 60 -12.98 -0.41 -6.40
N PHE A 61 -12.82 -1.43 -7.23
CA PHE A 61 -12.07 -1.32 -8.48
C PHE A 61 -12.71 -0.32 -9.45
N PRO A 62 -11.93 0.31 -10.33
CA PRO A 62 -12.48 1.15 -11.40
C PRO A 62 -13.30 0.29 -12.38
N ASP A 63 -14.23 0.93 -13.08
CA ASP A 63 -14.98 0.26 -14.14
C ASP A 63 -14.03 -0.07 -15.30
N ALA A 64 -13.84 -1.36 -15.58
CA ALA A 64 -13.12 -1.80 -16.78
C ALA A 64 -14.05 -1.83 -17.99
N GLY A 65 -13.57 -1.32 -19.13
CA GLY A 65 -14.29 -1.40 -20.40
C GLY A 65 -14.42 -2.83 -20.95
N VAL A 66 -13.61 -3.76 -20.43
CA VAL A 66 -13.54 -5.16 -20.85
C VAL A 66 -13.44 -6.10 -19.65
N SER A 67 -14.05 -7.28 -19.78
CA SER A 67 -13.93 -8.35 -18.78
C SER A 67 -12.56 -9.03 -18.88
N THR A 68 -11.98 -9.37 -17.73
CA THR A 68 -10.76 -10.18 -17.64
C THR A 68 -10.93 -11.57 -18.26
N SER A 69 -12.15 -12.10 -18.34
CA SER A 69 -12.45 -13.38 -19.01
C SER A 69 -12.29 -13.37 -20.53
N ASN A 70 -12.16 -12.19 -21.16
CA ASN A 70 -12.03 -12.07 -22.61
C ASN A 70 -10.60 -12.34 -23.11
N PHE A 71 -9.64 -12.49 -22.21
CA PHE A 71 -8.22 -12.66 -22.50
C PHE A 71 -7.77 -14.11 -22.25
N SER A 72 -6.75 -14.53 -23.00
CA SER A 72 -6.06 -15.80 -22.79
C SER A 72 -4.71 -15.53 -22.14
N TYR A 73 -4.42 -16.23 -21.03
CA TYR A 73 -3.26 -15.96 -20.19
C TYR A 73 -2.19 -17.05 -20.32
N SER A 74 -0.94 -16.65 -20.54
CA SER A 74 0.25 -17.48 -20.35
C SER A 74 1.05 -17.00 -19.15
N ILE A 75 1.79 -17.92 -18.50
CA ILE A 75 2.68 -17.60 -17.38
C ILE A 75 4.10 -17.62 -17.94
N ASP A 76 4.74 -16.45 -17.98
CA ASP A 76 6.10 -16.25 -18.47
C ASP A 76 6.93 -15.50 -17.41
N THR A 77 6.76 -15.90 -16.14
CA THR A 77 7.52 -15.36 -15.01
C THR A 77 8.97 -15.83 -15.04
N VAL A 78 9.86 -15.11 -14.35
CA VAL A 78 11.30 -15.45 -14.27
C VAL A 78 11.54 -16.86 -13.71
N THR A 79 10.67 -17.32 -12.80
CA THR A 79 10.72 -18.66 -12.19
C THR A 79 10.03 -19.73 -13.03
N GLY A 80 9.27 -19.34 -14.07
CA GLY A 80 8.45 -20.25 -14.88
C GLY A 80 7.15 -20.71 -14.21
N GLY A 81 6.76 -20.11 -13.07
CA GLY A 81 5.56 -20.45 -12.31
C GLY A 81 5.03 -19.28 -11.48
N LEU A 82 3.85 -19.45 -10.88
CA LEU A 82 3.28 -18.49 -9.94
C LEU A 82 3.95 -18.64 -8.56
N PRO A 83 4.10 -17.55 -7.79
CA PRO A 83 4.63 -17.63 -6.44
C PRO A 83 3.76 -18.44 -5.47
N GLU A 84 4.39 -19.20 -4.58
CA GLU A 84 3.71 -20.03 -3.59
C GLU A 84 3.39 -19.24 -2.31
N THR A 85 2.10 -19.11 -1.99
CA THR A 85 1.62 -18.38 -0.80
C THR A 85 2.10 -19.01 0.50
N GLY A 86 2.82 -18.24 1.31
CA GLY A 86 3.41 -18.63 2.58
C GLY A 86 4.80 -19.24 2.48
N ILE A 87 5.35 -19.36 1.26
CA ILE A 87 6.68 -19.89 1.00
C ILE A 87 7.54 -18.79 0.38
N ASP A 88 7.06 -18.17 -0.69
CA ASP A 88 7.77 -17.09 -1.36
C ASP A 88 7.68 -15.77 -0.59
N SER A 89 8.81 -15.05 -0.55
CA SER A 89 8.89 -13.76 0.14
C SER A 89 7.94 -12.74 -0.48
N GLY A 90 7.12 -12.09 0.36
CA GLY A 90 6.15 -11.09 -0.08
C GLY A 90 4.74 -11.64 -0.33
N PHE A 91 4.55 -12.96 -0.24
CA PHE A 91 3.26 -13.64 -0.41
C PHE A 91 2.84 -14.33 0.90
N GLU A 92 2.36 -13.56 1.87
CA GLU A 92 2.00 -14.09 3.19
C GLU A 92 0.62 -14.77 3.15
N LYS A 93 0.46 -15.86 3.91
CA LYS A 93 -0.86 -16.51 4.13
C LYS A 93 -1.84 -15.61 4.88
N ILE A 94 -1.29 -14.68 5.67
CA ILE A 94 -2.04 -13.76 6.50
C ILE A 94 -1.48 -12.37 6.26
N ILE A 95 -2.36 -11.43 5.96
CA ILE A 95 -2.01 -10.05 5.64
C ILE A 95 -2.83 -9.10 6.50
N LYS A 96 -2.22 -7.95 6.82
CA LYS A 96 -2.90 -6.89 7.55
C LYS A 96 -3.79 -6.09 6.61
N VAL A 97 -4.99 -5.77 7.08
CA VAL A 97 -5.91 -4.79 6.51
C VAL A 97 -5.89 -3.60 7.45
N TYR A 98 -5.75 -2.40 6.90
CA TYR A 98 -5.60 -1.17 7.67
C TYR A 98 -6.87 -0.33 7.61
N PHE A 99 -7.15 0.40 8.68
CA PHE A 99 -8.22 1.37 8.70
C PHE A 99 -7.78 2.66 7.99
N VAL A 100 -8.64 3.18 7.12
CA VAL A 100 -8.46 4.46 6.46
C VAL A 100 -9.29 5.49 7.21
N THR A 101 -8.66 6.57 7.68
CA THR A 101 -9.36 7.55 8.51
C THR A 101 -10.23 8.44 7.66
N GLN A 102 -11.50 8.59 8.04
CA GLN A 102 -12.35 9.66 7.54
C GLN A 102 -12.17 10.90 8.40
N THR A 103 -11.87 12.03 7.77
CA THR A 103 -11.92 13.34 8.40
C THR A 103 -13.28 14.00 8.11
N PHE A 104 -13.68 14.94 8.94
CA PHE A 104 -14.94 15.68 8.82
C PHE A 104 -14.68 17.17 8.84
N ALA A 105 -15.58 17.93 8.21
CA ALA A 105 -15.47 19.37 8.16
C ALA A 105 -15.53 19.95 9.57
N THR A 106 -14.61 20.86 9.85
CA THR A 106 -14.55 21.62 11.10
C THR A 106 -15.06 23.04 10.86
N LEU A 107 -15.33 23.80 11.92
CA LEU A 107 -15.71 25.21 11.79
C LEU A 107 -14.70 26.04 10.97
N LEU A 108 -13.42 25.65 10.98
CA LEU A 108 -12.35 26.31 10.25
C LEU A 108 -12.14 25.77 8.82
N SER A 109 -12.88 24.73 8.39
CA SER A 109 -12.70 24.15 7.05
C SER A 109 -13.03 25.16 5.96
N SER A 110 -14.05 26.01 6.17
CA SER A 110 -14.40 27.10 5.25
C SER A 110 -13.24 28.09 5.08
N ASP A 111 -12.68 28.57 6.20
CA ASP A 111 -11.56 29.53 6.18
C ASP A 111 -10.32 28.91 5.53
N LYS A 112 -9.98 27.66 5.89
CA LYS A 112 -8.87 26.92 5.26
C LYS A 112 -9.04 26.74 3.75
N SER A 113 -10.26 26.48 3.29
CA SER A 113 -10.53 26.36 1.85
C SER A 113 -10.34 27.69 1.12
N THR A 114 -10.71 28.80 1.77
CA THR A 114 -10.51 30.16 1.26
C THR A 114 -9.03 30.51 1.23
N ASP A 115 -8.28 30.21 2.29
CA ASP A 115 -6.82 30.39 2.35
C ASP A 115 -6.12 29.57 1.25
N LEU A 116 -6.56 28.34 1.01
CA LEU A 116 -6.06 27.50 -0.08
C LEU A 116 -6.34 28.14 -1.45
N ALA A 117 -7.56 28.61 -1.70
CA ALA A 117 -7.93 29.29 -2.93
C ALA A 117 -7.10 30.57 -3.17
N GLN A 118 -6.84 31.34 -2.11
CA GLN A 118 -5.98 32.53 -2.19
C GLN A 118 -4.54 32.19 -2.58
N LYS A 119 -4.00 31.03 -2.16
CA LYS A 119 -2.67 30.58 -2.60
C LYS A 119 -2.61 30.26 -4.10
N PHE A 120 -3.74 29.88 -4.71
CA PHE A 120 -3.90 29.77 -6.16
C PHE A 120 -4.24 31.10 -6.84
N GLY A 121 -4.27 32.21 -6.10
CA GLY A 121 -4.64 33.53 -6.62
C GLY A 121 -6.12 33.66 -6.98
N LEU A 122 -6.99 32.80 -6.42
CA LEU A 122 -8.44 32.88 -6.55
C LEU A 122 -8.98 33.71 -5.37
N THR A 123 -9.26 34.99 -5.63
CA THR A 123 -9.71 35.94 -4.59
C THR A 123 -11.23 36.13 -4.55
N LEU A 124 -11.95 35.56 -5.51
CA LEU A 124 -13.40 35.63 -5.55
C LEU A 124 -14.02 34.68 -4.51
N PRO A 125 -15.16 35.04 -3.90
CA PRO A 125 -15.84 34.16 -2.95
C PRO A 125 -16.27 32.84 -3.63
N PRO A 126 -16.34 31.73 -2.88
CA PRO A 126 -16.70 30.44 -3.44
C PRO A 126 -18.17 30.40 -3.86
N ASN A 127 -18.43 29.66 -4.93
CA ASN A 127 -19.73 29.10 -5.21
C ASN A 127 -19.94 27.85 -4.33
N ILE A 128 -20.95 27.89 -3.45
CA ILE A 128 -21.25 26.80 -2.52
C ILE A 128 -22.09 25.75 -3.27
N ILE A 129 -21.47 24.62 -3.61
CA ILE A 129 -22.16 23.50 -4.28
C ILE A 129 -22.94 22.68 -3.25
N SER A 130 -22.35 22.44 -2.09
CA SER A 130 -22.98 21.79 -0.94
C SER A 130 -22.35 22.25 0.37
N GLU A 131 -22.87 21.78 1.50
CA GLU A 131 -22.31 22.05 2.84
C GLU A 131 -20.83 21.64 2.96
N THR A 132 -20.37 20.68 2.14
CA THR A 132 -19.02 20.11 2.21
C THR A 132 -18.21 20.32 0.93
N LYS A 133 -18.76 20.93 -0.13
CA LYS A 133 -18.05 21.14 -1.41
C LYS A 133 -18.14 22.57 -1.88
N TYR A 134 -16.98 23.22 -1.94
CA TYR A 134 -16.84 24.59 -2.41
C TYR A 134 -16.13 24.62 -3.75
N GLN A 135 -16.56 25.54 -4.62
CA GLN A 135 -15.92 25.80 -5.90
C GLN A 135 -15.46 27.26 -5.95
N PHE A 136 -14.19 27.47 -6.22
CA PHE A 136 -13.61 28.77 -6.51
C PHE A 136 -13.29 28.82 -8.00
N SER A 137 -13.59 29.92 -8.67
CA SER A 137 -13.35 30.05 -10.09
C SER A 137 -13.11 31.48 -10.52
N ASP A 138 -12.36 31.64 -11.60
CA ASP A 138 -12.21 32.89 -12.33
C ASP A 138 -12.38 32.66 -13.84
N SER A 139 -11.86 33.56 -14.69
CA SER A 139 -11.98 33.47 -16.14
C SER A 139 -11.39 32.20 -16.77
N ASN A 140 -10.39 31.56 -16.16
CA ASN A 140 -9.68 30.43 -16.76
C ASN A 140 -9.18 29.36 -15.77
N ARG A 141 -9.50 29.49 -14.48
CA ARG A 141 -9.10 28.59 -13.40
C ARG A 141 -10.31 28.18 -12.58
N VAL A 142 -10.33 26.92 -12.16
CA VAL A 142 -11.36 26.34 -11.28
C VAL A 142 -10.69 25.48 -10.23
N LEU A 143 -11.06 25.69 -8.96
CA LEU A 143 -10.63 24.90 -7.82
C LEU A 143 -11.86 24.34 -7.10
N PHE A 144 -11.96 23.03 -7.02
CA PHE A 144 -12.93 22.34 -6.18
C PHE A 144 -12.26 21.92 -4.89
N VAL A 145 -12.87 22.21 -3.74
CA VAL A 145 -12.36 21.81 -2.42
C VAL A 145 -13.46 21.07 -1.67
N ASP A 146 -13.11 19.89 -1.16
CA ASP A 146 -13.91 19.12 -0.22
C ASP A 146 -13.52 19.50 1.21
N LEU A 147 -14.47 20.05 1.96
CA LEU A 147 -14.26 20.58 3.31
C LEU A 147 -14.10 19.48 4.36
N ASP A 148 -14.56 18.26 4.09
CA ASP A 148 -14.47 17.14 5.03
C ASP A 148 -13.05 16.62 5.15
N ASN A 149 -12.34 16.58 4.02
CA ASN A 149 -11.01 15.96 3.93
C ASN A 149 -9.91 16.89 3.42
N GLY A 150 -10.26 18.10 2.98
CA GLY A 150 -9.29 19.03 2.40
C GLY A 150 -8.73 18.56 1.06
N ASN A 151 -9.35 17.54 0.44
CA ASN A 151 -9.01 17.13 -0.92
C ASN A 151 -9.47 18.21 -1.89
N PHE A 152 -8.70 18.38 -2.97
CA PHE A 152 -9.01 19.40 -3.94
C PHE A 152 -8.58 19.02 -5.35
N ILE A 153 -9.28 19.62 -6.32
CA ILE A 153 -8.98 19.48 -7.74
C ILE A 153 -8.88 20.88 -8.32
N TYR A 154 -7.70 21.24 -8.78
CA TYR A 154 -7.42 22.48 -9.49
C TYR A 154 -7.29 22.21 -10.99
N ASN A 155 -7.93 23.05 -11.80
CA ASN A 155 -7.86 23.03 -13.26
C ASN A 155 -7.63 24.44 -13.80
N LYS A 156 -6.79 24.55 -14.82
CA LYS A 156 -6.52 25.78 -15.56
C LYS A 156 -6.56 25.51 -17.05
N GLU A 157 -7.24 26.37 -17.79
CA GLU A 157 -7.25 26.29 -19.26
C GLU A 157 -5.86 26.58 -19.82
N ALA A 158 -5.39 25.71 -20.71
CA ALA A 158 -4.07 25.84 -21.31
C ALA A 158 -4.02 27.06 -22.24
N SER A 159 -3.02 27.93 -22.05
CA SER A 159 -2.71 28.97 -23.03
C SER A 159 -1.74 28.41 -24.08
N ALA A 160 -1.95 28.75 -25.36
CA ALA A 160 -1.28 28.15 -26.52
C ALA A 160 0.24 28.40 -26.62
N SER A 161 0.89 28.97 -25.59
CA SER A 161 2.29 29.43 -25.63
C SER A 161 3.19 28.84 -24.56
N ALA A 162 2.70 27.90 -23.73
CA ALA A 162 3.53 27.30 -22.70
C ALA A 162 4.42 26.20 -23.29
N THR A 163 5.72 26.49 -23.42
CA THR A 163 6.72 25.51 -23.86
C THR A 163 7.04 24.54 -22.72
N VAL A 164 7.11 23.24 -23.00
CA VAL A 164 7.56 22.23 -22.04
C VAL A 164 9.04 22.46 -21.74
N ASN A 165 9.36 22.76 -20.48
CA ASN A 165 10.74 22.95 -20.04
C ASN A 165 11.42 21.58 -19.79
N PRO A 166 12.64 21.32 -20.28
CA PRO A 166 13.36 20.08 -20.04
C PRO A 166 14.02 20.04 -18.65
N ASP A 167 13.32 20.42 -17.59
CA ASP A 167 13.81 20.17 -16.21
C ASP A 167 13.98 18.65 -16.01
N ASP A 168 14.93 18.23 -15.18
CA ASP A 168 15.14 16.81 -14.83
C ASP A 168 13.97 16.25 -13.98
N ASP A 169 13.71 14.95 -14.07
CA ASP A 169 12.62 14.26 -13.34
C ASP A 169 12.75 14.49 -11.83
N LEU A 170 13.96 14.39 -11.28
CA LEU A 170 14.21 14.63 -9.86
C LEU A 170 13.85 16.06 -9.43
N LYS A 171 14.15 17.04 -10.29
CA LYS A 171 13.82 18.44 -10.04
C LYS A 171 12.31 18.65 -10.07
N ILE A 172 11.60 18.07 -11.04
CA ILE A 172 10.13 18.17 -11.16
C ILE A 172 9.45 17.60 -9.90
N VAL A 173 9.93 16.46 -9.40
CA VAL A 173 9.40 15.84 -8.18
C VAL A 173 9.65 16.73 -6.96
N SER A 174 10.87 17.25 -6.81
CA SER A 174 11.21 18.17 -5.71
C SER A 174 10.38 19.45 -5.75
N ASP A 175 10.22 20.04 -6.92
CA ASP A 175 9.42 21.26 -7.13
C ASP A 175 7.95 20.98 -6.81
N PHE A 176 7.40 19.82 -7.21
CA PHE A 176 6.03 19.45 -6.87
C PHE A 176 5.83 19.22 -5.37
N GLN A 177 6.77 18.55 -4.70
CA GLN A 177 6.74 18.44 -3.23
C GLN A 177 6.80 19.82 -2.58
N GLN A 178 7.64 20.73 -3.07
CA GLN A 178 7.70 22.11 -2.58
C GLN A 178 6.39 22.86 -2.80
N ALA A 179 5.74 22.70 -3.96
CA ALA A 179 4.42 23.25 -4.24
C ALA A 179 3.38 22.76 -3.22
N LEU A 180 3.29 21.44 -2.98
CA LEU A 180 2.40 20.88 -1.95
C LEU A 180 2.74 21.38 -0.53
N SER A 181 4.02 21.56 -0.21
CA SER A 181 4.47 22.16 1.04
C SER A 181 4.02 23.62 1.18
N SER A 182 4.11 24.42 0.11
CA SER A 182 3.64 25.82 0.12
C SER A 182 2.12 25.92 0.31
N LEU A 183 1.38 24.96 -0.25
CA LEU A 183 -0.05 24.80 -0.03
C LEU A 183 -0.37 24.33 1.39
N GLY A 184 0.59 23.72 2.09
CA GLY A 184 0.43 23.22 3.47
C GLY A 184 -0.22 21.84 3.55
N VAL A 185 -0.17 21.08 2.45
CA VAL A 185 -0.86 19.78 2.31
C VAL A 185 0.11 18.60 2.12
N LEU A 186 1.42 18.85 2.06
CA LEU A 186 2.41 17.77 1.91
C LEU A 186 2.52 16.96 3.20
N ASN A 187 2.11 15.69 3.12
CA ASN A 187 2.33 14.68 4.16
C ASN A 187 3.68 13.98 4.00
N GLU A 188 4.21 13.43 5.10
CA GLU A 188 5.55 12.83 5.12
C GLU A 188 5.62 11.51 4.32
N ASP A 189 4.54 10.74 4.32
CA ASP A 189 4.42 9.52 3.53
C ASP A 189 4.46 9.79 2.01
N LEU A 190 3.91 10.91 1.55
CA LEU A 190 4.03 11.39 0.16
C LEU A 190 5.44 11.89 -0.18
N ARG A 191 6.22 12.30 0.83
CA ARG A 191 7.62 12.75 0.64
C ARG A 191 8.55 11.57 0.39
N VAL A 192 8.41 10.51 1.18
CA VAL A 192 9.27 9.32 1.14
C VAL A 192 8.74 8.23 0.21
N GLY A 193 7.47 8.33 -0.18
CA GLY A 193 6.83 7.40 -1.10
C GLY A 193 7.39 7.46 -2.52
N ARG A 194 6.99 6.48 -3.34
CA ARG A 194 7.43 6.42 -4.74
C ARG A 194 6.82 7.55 -5.55
N ASN A 195 7.52 7.93 -6.61
CA ASN A 195 7.09 8.95 -7.55
C ASN A 195 7.22 8.45 -8.99
N LYS A 196 6.51 9.11 -9.91
CA LYS A 196 6.61 8.85 -11.34
C LYS A 196 6.41 10.15 -12.10
N VAL A 197 7.27 10.38 -13.09
CA VAL A 197 7.16 11.46 -14.06
C VAL A 197 6.89 10.84 -15.42
N VAL A 198 5.82 11.29 -16.08
CA VAL A 198 5.45 10.86 -17.43
C VAL A 198 5.50 12.09 -18.35
N ARG A 199 6.32 12.00 -19.40
CA ARG A 199 6.53 13.08 -20.37
C ARG A 199 5.84 12.70 -21.68
N THR A 200 4.73 13.35 -21.98
CA THR A 200 4.07 13.24 -23.28
C THR A 200 4.04 14.63 -23.93
N GLN A 201 2.87 15.25 -24.05
CA GLN A 201 2.71 16.64 -24.49
C GLN A 201 2.80 17.62 -23.31
N ALA A 202 2.54 17.12 -22.10
CA ALA A 202 2.74 17.82 -20.84
C ALA A 202 3.52 16.91 -19.88
N ILE A 203 4.01 17.48 -18.79
CA ILE A 203 4.71 16.72 -17.75
C ILE A 203 3.69 16.38 -16.67
N THR A 204 3.41 15.09 -16.50
CA THR A 204 2.60 14.60 -15.39
C THR A 204 3.51 14.06 -14.31
N VAL A 205 3.37 14.59 -13.09
CA VAL A 205 4.07 14.11 -11.89
C VAL A 205 3.06 13.47 -10.95
N SER A 206 3.37 12.30 -10.40
CA SER A 206 2.54 11.57 -9.44
C SER A 206 3.35 11.17 -8.22
N LEU A 207 2.77 11.32 -7.03
CA LEU A 207 3.34 10.93 -5.75
C LEU A 207 2.41 9.90 -5.08
N TRP A 208 2.92 8.71 -4.78
CA TRP A 208 2.19 7.73 -4.00
C TRP A 208 2.57 7.85 -2.52
N PRO A 209 1.67 7.50 -1.59
CA PRO A 209 2.04 7.29 -0.20
C PRO A 209 3.13 6.23 -0.05
N ALA A 210 3.84 6.25 1.07
CA ALA A 210 4.88 5.30 1.40
C ALA A 210 4.37 3.85 1.40
N ASP A 211 5.24 2.91 1.06
CA ASP A 211 4.92 1.48 1.12
C ASP A 211 4.62 1.06 2.57
N ILE A 212 3.55 0.29 2.76
CA ILE A 212 3.14 -0.21 4.07
C ILE A 212 3.53 -1.68 4.16
N ASP A 213 4.26 -2.06 5.22
CA ASP A 213 4.81 -3.42 5.38
C ASP A 213 5.60 -3.91 4.15
N LYS A 214 6.36 -3.00 3.50
CA LYS A 214 7.10 -3.26 2.25
C LYS A 214 6.22 -3.63 1.05
N LYS A 215 4.93 -3.33 1.11
CA LYS A 215 3.97 -3.54 0.02
C LYS A 215 3.56 -2.21 -0.56
N ARG A 216 3.55 -2.18 -1.89
CA ARG A 216 3.19 -1.00 -2.68
C ARG A 216 1.69 -0.72 -2.60
N ILE A 217 1.34 0.55 -2.56
CA ILE A 217 -0.04 1.02 -2.70
C ILE A 217 -0.32 1.30 -4.18
N PHE A 218 -1.35 0.69 -4.75
CA PHE A 218 -1.78 0.82 -6.13
C PHE A 218 -3.08 1.62 -6.20
N THR A 219 -3.29 2.29 -7.33
CA THR A 219 -4.42 3.17 -7.61
C THR A 219 -5.16 2.68 -8.86
N ALA A 220 -6.33 3.25 -9.13
CA ALA A 220 -7.16 2.90 -10.30
C ALA A 220 -6.41 3.06 -11.64
N ASP A 221 -5.48 4.01 -11.71
CA ASP A 221 -4.50 4.14 -12.79
C ASP A 221 -3.13 3.65 -12.31
N TYR A 222 -2.50 2.75 -13.06
CA TYR A 222 -1.19 2.18 -12.73
C TYR A 222 -0.06 3.21 -12.79
N ASN A 223 -0.17 4.22 -13.66
CA ASN A 223 0.85 5.23 -13.90
C ASN A 223 0.55 6.56 -13.19
N LYS A 224 -0.60 6.70 -12.54
CA LYS A 224 -1.06 7.95 -11.93
C LYS A 224 -1.58 7.72 -10.51
N SER A 225 -1.05 8.47 -9.56
CA SER A 225 -1.48 8.45 -8.16
C SER A 225 -2.73 9.32 -7.95
N LEU A 226 -3.38 9.21 -6.80
CA LEU A 226 -4.41 10.14 -6.34
C LEU A 226 -3.87 11.56 -6.05
N VAL A 227 -2.57 11.66 -5.76
CA VAL A 227 -1.84 12.94 -5.67
C VAL A 227 -0.98 13.09 -6.91
N ASN A 228 -1.45 13.91 -7.85
CA ASN A 228 -0.79 14.11 -9.13
C ASN A 228 -1.00 15.52 -9.67
N ALA A 229 -0.16 15.92 -10.60
CA ALA A 229 -0.25 17.19 -11.27
C ALA A 229 0.24 17.11 -12.71
N THR A 230 -0.35 17.92 -13.57
CA THR A 230 0.10 18.17 -14.94
C THR A 230 0.64 19.59 -15.02
N VAL A 231 1.90 19.73 -15.42
CA VAL A 231 2.63 21.00 -15.49
C VAL A 231 3.04 21.30 -16.93
N LEU A 232 2.86 22.56 -17.34
CA LEU A 232 3.46 23.13 -18.55
C LEU A 232 4.45 24.24 -18.16
N GLY A 233 5.75 23.96 -18.31
CA GLY A 233 6.82 24.87 -17.90
C GLY A 233 7.55 24.37 -16.66
N ARG A 234 7.79 25.25 -15.68
CA ARG A 234 8.49 24.89 -14.42
C ARG A 234 7.50 24.54 -13.31
N ALA A 235 7.77 23.47 -12.58
CA ALA A 235 6.92 23.00 -11.48
C ALA A 235 7.04 23.83 -10.19
N ASP A 236 8.02 24.71 -10.06
CA ASP A 236 8.17 25.57 -8.87
C ASP A 236 7.17 26.73 -8.82
N ASN A 237 6.45 26.97 -9.93
CA ASN A 237 5.43 28.02 -10.03
C ASN A 237 4.03 27.40 -10.19
N LEU A 238 3.15 27.66 -9.22
CA LEU A 238 1.76 27.19 -9.23
C LEU A 238 0.98 27.63 -10.49
N GLU A 239 1.35 28.74 -11.13
CA GLU A 239 0.70 29.20 -12.37
C GLU A 239 0.95 28.28 -13.57
N ASN A 240 1.98 27.45 -13.53
CA ASN A 240 2.31 26.51 -14.62
C ASN A 240 1.55 25.19 -14.51
N TYR A 241 0.79 24.98 -13.43
CA TYR A 241 -0.04 23.80 -13.26
C TYR A 241 -1.31 23.95 -14.09
N LEU A 242 -1.54 22.99 -15.00
CA LEU A 242 -2.80 22.87 -15.73
C LEU A 242 -3.82 22.09 -14.93
N ASN A 243 -3.37 21.05 -14.24
CA ASN A 243 -4.20 20.23 -13.37
C ASN A 243 -3.39 19.88 -12.13
N LEU A 244 -4.04 19.93 -10.97
CA LEU A 244 -3.50 19.40 -9.72
C LEU A 244 -4.64 18.68 -9.01
N ASN A 245 -4.54 17.37 -8.91
CA ASN A 245 -5.43 16.55 -8.10
C ASN A 245 -4.72 16.18 -6.81
N PHE A 246 -5.28 16.59 -5.69
CA PHE A 246 -4.84 16.20 -4.37
C PHE A 246 -5.98 15.45 -3.68
N THR A 247 -5.93 14.13 -3.77
CA THR A 247 -6.78 13.24 -3.00
C THR A 247 -5.91 12.40 -2.09
N TYR A 248 -6.01 12.65 -0.78
CA TYR A 248 -5.21 11.99 0.24
C TYR A 248 -6.10 11.38 1.32
N TYR A 249 -5.92 10.09 1.56
CA TYR A 249 -6.63 9.34 2.59
C TYR A 249 -5.62 8.82 3.60
N PRO A 250 -5.54 9.42 4.81
CA PRO A 250 -4.59 8.97 5.82
C PRO A 250 -4.92 7.53 6.24
N VAL A 251 -3.90 6.68 6.23
CA VAL A 251 -4.00 5.29 6.65
C VAL A 251 -3.46 5.15 8.06
N ASP A 252 -4.28 4.63 8.98
CA ASP A 252 -3.83 4.34 10.34
C ASP A 252 -3.11 2.99 10.38
N THR A 253 -1.78 3.03 10.38
CA THR A 253 -0.94 1.83 10.45
C THR A 253 -0.94 1.17 11.84
N SER A 254 -1.52 1.81 12.85
CA SER A 254 -1.65 1.25 14.22
C SER A 254 -2.94 0.45 14.40
N THR A 255 -4.01 0.82 13.68
CA THR A 255 -5.30 0.14 13.71
C THR A 255 -5.42 -0.81 12.51
N PHE A 256 -5.06 -2.07 12.73
CA PHE A 256 -5.14 -3.12 11.72
C PHE A 256 -5.80 -4.41 12.23
N ALA A 257 -6.26 -5.20 11.29
CA ALA A 257 -6.75 -6.56 11.51
C ALA A 257 -6.10 -7.49 10.49
N THR A 258 -5.86 -8.75 10.86
CA THR A 258 -5.22 -9.72 9.97
C THR A 258 -6.25 -10.64 9.34
N TYR A 259 -6.12 -10.89 8.05
CA TYR A 259 -7.01 -11.73 7.25
C TYR A 259 -6.21 -12.74 6.43
N PRO A 260 -6.78 -13.93 6.17
CA PRO A 260 -6.14 -14.90 5.30
C PRO A 260 -6.25 -14.46 3.82
N THR A 261 -5.17 -14.68 3.10
CA THR A 261 -5.09 -14.42 1.66
C THR A 261 -5.50 -15.65 0.86
N LYS A 262 -6.04 -15.44 -0.35
CA LYS A 262 -6.17 -16.49 -1.37
C LYS A 262 -4.77 -16.91 -1.82
N THR A 263 -4.63 -18.13 -2.31
CA THR A 263 -3.41 -18.52 -3.01
C THR A 263 -3.27 -17.74 -4.31
N VAL A 264 -2.04 -17.58 -4.80
CA VAL A 264 -1.80 -16.89 -6.09
C VAL A 264 -2.49 -17.64 -7.24
N ASP A 265 -2.51 -18.97 -7.23
CA ASP A 265 -3.24 -19.78 -8.21
C ASP A 265 -4.74 -19.49 -8.20
N ALA A 266 -5.35 -19.41 -7.00
CA ALA A 266 -6.77 -19.08 -6.88
C ALA A 266 -7.07 -17.65 -7.36
N ALA A 267 -6.19 -16.69 -7.08
CA ALA A 267 -6.32 -15.33 -7.61
C ALA A 267 -6.15 -15.29 -9.13
N PHE A 268 -5.28 -16.13 -9.69
CA PHE A 268 -5.12 -16.26 -11.14
C PHE A 268 -6.34 -16.94 -11.80
N ASP A 269 -6.97 -17.90 -11.14
CA ASP A 269 -8.26 -18.46 -11.56
C ASP A 269 -9.38 -17.41 -11.50
N ASP A 270 -9.44 -16.61 -10.45
CA ASP A 270 -10.38 -15.48 -10.34
C ASP A 270 -10.19 -14.48 -11.50
N LEU A 271 -8.93 -14.18 -11.86
CA LEU A 271 -8.61 -13.35 -13.02
C LEU A 271 -9.17 -13.96 -14.32
N LYS A 272 -8.92 -15.25 -14.57
CA LYS A 272 -9.45 -15.97 -15.75
C LYS A 272 -10.98 -15.98 -15.80
N ASN A 273 -11.63 -16.02 -14.64
CA ASN A 273 -13.08 -16.14 -14.51
C ASN A 273 -13.82 -14.79 -14.50
N GLY A 274 -13.16 -13.66 -14.79
CA GLY A 274 -13.84 -12.36 -14.84
C GLY A 274 -13.97 -11.64 -13.49
N LYS A 275 -13.37 -12.16 -12.41
CA LYS A 275 -13.46 -11.58 -11.06
C LYS A 275 -12.33 -10.59 -10.75
N GLY A 276 -11.46 -10.33 -11.73
CA GLY A 276 -10.46 -9.26 -11.68
C GLY A 276 -10.87 -8.05 -12.53
N VAL A 277 -10.10 -6.98 -12.40
CA VAL A 277 -10.24 -5.76 -13.21
C VAL A 277 -9.00 -5.56 -14.09
N ILE A 278 -9.21 -5.16 -15.34
CA ILE A 278 -8.13 -4.73 -16.24
C ILE A 278 -7.86 -3.24 -15.99
N ILE A 279 -6.60 -2.91 -15.72
CA ILE A 279 -6.12 -1.55 -15.44
C ILE A 279 -5.38 -0.99 -16.64
N VAL A 280 -4.53 -1.83 -17.25
CA VAL A 280 -3.88 -1.53 -18.53
C VAL A 280 -4.32 -2.62 -19.49
N GLU A 281 -5.11 -2.23 -20.49
CA GLU A 281 -5.61 -3.12 -21.52
C GLU A 281 -4.52 -3.35 -22.59
N PRO A 282 -4.25 -4.62 -22.94
CA PRO A 282 -3.26 -4.97 -23.94
C PRO A 282 -3.84 -4.82 -25.35
N GLU A 283 -3.00 -4.57 -26.36
CA GLU A 283 -3.45 -4.51 -27.76
C GLU A 283 -3.99 -5.85 -28.29
N LYS A 284 -3.57 -6.96 -27.67
CA LYS A 284 -3.91 -8.32 -28.10
C LYS A 284 -4.59 -9.10 -26.97
N PRO A 285 -5.55 -9.99 -27.29
CA PRO A 285 -6.23 -10.79 -26.29
C PRO A 285 -5.34 -11.84 -25.63
N GLN A 286 -4.17 -12.14 -26.20
CA GLN A 286 -3.16 -13.00 -25.59
C GLN A 286 -2.28 -12.19 -24.64
N VAL A 287 -2.33 -12.54 -23.36
CA VAL A 287 -1.63 -11.86 -22.28
C VAL A 287 -0.58 -12.78 -21.69
N SER A 288 0.65 -12.30 -21.63
CA SER A 288 1.76 -12.97 -20.98
C SER A 288 2.00 -12.34 -19.61
N ILE A 289 1.78 -13.12 -18.54
CA ILE A 289 2.01 -12.69 -17.16
C ILE A 289 3.48 -12.89 -16.83
N THR A 290 4.18 -11.78 -16.64
CA THR A 290 5.63 -11.72 -16.41
C THR A 290 5.98 -11.53 -14.93
N ALA A 291 5.10 -10.90 -14.16
CA ALA A 291 5.27 -10.70 -12.74
C ALA A 291 3.94 -10.73 -12.00
N VAL A 292 4.00 -11.13 -10.74
CA VAL A 292 2.89 -11.04 -9.79
C VAL A 292 3.42 -10.38 -8.53
N SER A 293 2.63 -9.49 -7.94
CA SER A 293 2.96 -8.88 -6.66
C SER A 293 1.74 -8.77 -5.75
N LEU A 294 1.99 -8.75 -4.44
CA LEU A 294 0.97 -8.50 -3.42
C LEU A 294 1.13 -7.07 -2.91
N GLY A 295 0.09 -6.27 -3.10
CA GLY A 295 0.06 -4.85 -2.77
C GLY A 295 -1.22 -4.45 -2.04
N TYR A 296 -1.39 -3.17 -1.80
CA TYR A 296 -2.61 -2.57 -1.30
C TYR A 296 -3.30 -1.76 -2.39
N PHE A 297 -4.63 -1.72 -2.41
CA PHE A 297 -5.37 -0.90 -3.35
C PHE A 297 -6.00 0.31 -2.64
N LEU A 298 -5.70 1.50 -3.16
CA LEU A 298 -6.25 2.77 -2.73
C LEU A 298 -7.23 3.28 -3.80
N PRO A 299 -8.55 3.16 -3.57
CA PRO A 299 -9.57 3.62 -4.52
C PRO A 299 -9.64 5.15 -4.57
N GLU A 300 -10.10 5.70 -5.70
CA GLU A 300 -10.41 7.13 -5.85
C GLU A 300 -11.58 7.56 -4.95
N ILE A 301 -12.53 6.64 -4.73
CA ILE A 301 -13.66 6.85 -3.84
C ILE A 301 -13.29 6.30 -2.48
N TYR A 302 -13.51 7.09 -1.42
CA TYR A 302 -13.25 6.68 -0.05
C TYR A 302 -13.78 5.26 0.26
N SER A 303 -12.89 4.49 0.88
CA SER A 303 -13.14 3.16 1.42
C SER A 303 -12.57 3.12 2.84
N PRO A 304 -13.33 2.64 3.85
CA PRO A 304 -12.88 2.62 5.23
C PRO A 304 -11.71 1.66 5.50
N TYR A 305 -11.43 0.76 4.54
CA TYR A 305 -10.36 -0.23 4.68
C TYR A 305 -9.43 -0.17 3.47
N LEU A 306 -8.13 -0.15 3.77
CA LEU A 306 -7.07 -0.35 2.78
C LEU A 306 -6.84 -1.86 2.64
N GLN A 307 -7.26 -2.39 1.51
CA GLN A 307 -7.34 -3.82 1.28
C GLN A 307 -6.24 -4.31 0.34
N PRO A 308 -5.72 -5.52 0.57
CA PRO A 308 -4.68 -6.09 -0.26
C PRO A 308 -5.23 -6.67 -1.57
N ILE A 309 -4.41 -6.57 -2.61
CA ILE A 309 -4.71 -7.06 -3.95
C ILE A 309 -3.49 -7.79 -4.53
N TYR A 310 -3.77 -8.77 -5.38
CA TYR A 310 -2.78 -9.30 -6.30
C TYR A 310 -2.75 -8.45 -7.56
N VAL A 311 -1.54 -8.07 -7.96
CA VAL A 311 -1.27 -7.31 -9.18
C VAL A 311 -0.56 -8.24 -10.16
N PHE A 312 -1.20 -8.52 -11.27
CA PHE A 312 -0.68 -9.32 -12.37
C PHE A 312 -0.16 -8.38 -13.46
N GLU A 313 1.13 -8.48 -13.79
CA GLU A 313 1.83 -7.58 -14.71
C GLU A 313 2.34 -8.34 -15.93
N GLY A 314 2.15 -7.76 -17.11
CA GLY A 314 2.62 -8.26 -18.40
C GLY A 314 3.04 -7.11 -19.32
N PRO A 315 3.54 -7.42 -20.53
CA PRO A 315 3.81 -6.41 -21.55
C PRO A 315 2.51 -5.67 -21.88
N ASP A 316 2.47 -4.36 -21.60
CA ASP A 316 1.30 -3.50 -21.78
C ASP A 316 0.02 -4.05 -21.13
N PHE A 317 0.17 -4.76 -20.01
CA PHE A 317 -0.92 -5.39 -19.28
C PHE A 317 -0.76 -5.23 -17.78
N VAL A 318 -1.83 -4.80 -17.11
CA VAL A 318 -1.91 -4.82 -15.64
C VAL A 318 -3.35 -5.18 -15.26
N ALA A 319 -3.49 -6.15 -14.37
CA ALA A 319 -4.78 -6.50 -13.78
C ALA A 319 -4.70 -6.65 -12.26
N TYR A 320 -5.79 -6.29 -11.59
CA TYR A 320 -5.92 -6.42 -10.14
C TYR A 320 -6.97 -7.46 -9.78
N VAL A 321 -6.68 -8.22 -8.72
CA VAL A 321 -7.61 -9.18 -8.11
C VAL A 321 -7.57 -9.02 -6.59
N ALA A 322 -8.72 -9.10 -5.92
CA ALA A 322 -8.76 -9.03 -4.47
C ALA A 322 -7.99 -10.20 -3.82
N ALA A 323 -7.08 -9.89 -2.88
CA ALA A 323 -6.26 -10.92 -2.26
C ALA A 323 -6.93 -11.61 -1.06
N ILE A 324 -7.95 -10.98 -0.45
CA ILE A 324 -8.69 -11.56 0.68
C ILE A 324 -9.64 -12.65 0.20
N ALA A 325 -9.70 -13.78 0.90
CA ALA A 325 -10.62 -14.87 0.56
C ALA A 325 -12.09 -14.44 0.63
N GLU A 326 -12.91 -14.93 -0.31
CA GLU A 326 -14.31 -14.50 -0.50
C GLU A 326 -15.17 -14.67 0.76
N GLN A 327 -14.89 -15.69 1.56
CA GLN A 327 -15.59 -15.95 2.84
C GLN A 327 -15.41 -14.84 3.89
N PHE A 328 -14.44 -13.95 3.71
CA PHE A 328 -14.21 -12.77 4.56
C PHE A 328 -14.63 -11.47 3.89
N GLN A 329 -15.27 -11.55 2.72
CA GLN A 329 -15.84 -10.41 2.02
C GLN A 329 -17.35 -10.37 2.23
N SER A 330 -17.92 -9.18 2.36
CA SER A 330 -19.36 -8.98 2.30
C SER A 330 -19.84 -9.07 0.85
N GLU A 331 -21.13 -9.29 0.64
CA GLU A 331 -21.73 -9.19 -0.70
C GLU A 331 -21.46 -7.80 -1.30
N ALA A 332 -21.19 -7.76 -2.60
CA ALA A 332 -21.08 -6.52 -3.36
C ALA A 332 -22.48 -5.92 -3.49
N ASN A 333 -22.70 -4.74 -2.90
CA ASN A 333 -23.95 -3.97 -3.06
C ASN A 333 -23.95 -3.19 -4.37
#